data_AF-A0A7S3T6A9-F1
#
_entry.id   AF-A0A7S3T6A9-F1
#
_cell.length_a   1.000
_cell.length_b   1.000
_cell.length_c   1.000
_cell.angle_alpha   90.00
_cell.angle_beta   90.00
_cell.angle_gamma   90.00
#
_symmetry.space_group_name_H-M   'P 1'
#
loop_
_entity.id
_entity.type
_entity.pdbx_description
1 polymer ?
#
loop_
_entity_poly.entity_id
_entity_poly.type
_entity_poly.pdbx_seq_one_letter_code
_entity_poly.pdbx_strand_id
1 'polypeptide(L)'
;HAVQLVLPRPARPGGGGAERLLPDGALGQGSYWRVSGPFAALLEHGFVAEHVRLGRLSVLAATELDNGGSLAITPRGDLLIVCDQFLYQSLGLLGFPSRSDSSRRCIHVPLLDPSFAPGQRANARLMRAARLLGDLVLLLTWEADDENADPNFPAEMKVVKCHLNTTQRTYQDIYIPRVNSFMP
;
A
#
# COMPACT_ATOMS: atom_id res chain seq x y z
N HIS A 1 4.45 -7.84 6.52
CA HIS A 1 5.30 -6.71 7.00
C HIS A 1 5.04 -6.46 8.48
N ALA A 2 6.06 -6.05 9.24
CA ALA A 2 5.95 -5.73 10.66
C ALA A 2 6.83 -4.51 10.98
N VAL A 3 6.33 -3.59 11.80
CA VAL A 3 7.11 -2.49 12.36
C VAL A 3 7.41 -2.85 13.81
N GLN A 4 8.68 -2.82 14.20
CA GLN A 4 9.11 -3.09 15.57
C GLN A 4 9.94 -1.92 16.09
N LEU A 5 9.51 -1.35 17.21
CA LEU A 5 10.25 -0.35 17.95
C LEU A 5 10.75 -0.99 19.26
N VAL A 6 12.06 -0.94 19.49
CA VAL A 6 12.68 -1.44 20.73
C VAL A 6 13.25 -0.25 21.49
N LEU A 7 12.70 0.01 22.69
CA LEU A 7 13.15 1.09 23.55
C LEU A 7 13.87 0.51 24.78
N PRO A 8 15.11 0.94 25.06
CA PRO A 8 15.77 0.58 26.31
C PRO A 8 15.05 1.31 27.46
N ARG A 9 14.39 0.55 28.34
CA ARG A 9 13.67 1.12 29.49
C ARG A 9 14.58 1.13 30.72
N PRO A 10 14.85 2.28 31.36
CA PRO A 10 15.64 2.30 32.59
C PRO A 10 14.86 1.67 33.75
N ALA A 11 15.55 0.87 34.56
CA ALA A 11 15.00 0.20 35.72
C ALA A 11 14.97 1.13 36.95
N ARG A 12 13.95 1.99 37.09
CA ARG A 12 13.33 2.36 38.40
C ARG A 12 12.19 3.40 38.28
N PRO A 13 11.28 3.43 39.28
CA PRO A 13 10.00 4.13 39.21
C PRO A 13 10.13 5.56 39.73
N GLY A 14 9.62 6.52 38.96
CA GLY A 14 9.52 7.91 39.37
C GLY A 14 9.01 8.79 38.23
N GLY A 15 7.71 9.08 38.25
CA GLY A 15 7.09 10.26 37.62
C GLY A 15 7.14 10.37 36.10
N GLY A 16 6.04 10.05 35.43
CA GLY A 16 5.48 10.89 34.35
C GLY A 16 6.22 11.05 33.02
N GLY A 17 7.27 10.27 32.72
CA GLY A 17 8.04 10.46 31.47
C GLY A 17 7.76 9.48 30.33
N ALA A 18 7.23 8.28 30.62
CA ALA A 18 7.13 7.20 29.62
C ALA A 18 5.93 7.32 28.66
N GLU A 19 4.94 8.13 29.01
CA GLU A 19 3.73 8.34 28.20
C GLU A 19 3.95 9.36 27.07
N ARG A 20 5.01 10.17 27.15
CA ARG A 20 5.27 11.30 26.22
C ARG A 20 6.14 10.98 25.00
N LEU A 21 6.74 9.79 24.92
CA LEU A 21 7.64 9.39 23.82
C LEU A 21 7.00 8.42 22.82
N LEU A 22 5.83 7.88 23.15
CA LEU A 22 4.97 7.29 22.16
C LEU A 22 4.14 8.46 21.61
N PRO A 23 4.10 8.72 20.29
CA PRO A 23 3.07 9.60 19.79
C PRO A 23 1.73 9.06 20.29
N ASP A 24 0.89 9.91 20.89
CA ASP A 24 -0.48 9.55 21.26
C ASP A 24 -1.15 8.93 20.02
N GLY A 25 -1.33 7.60 20.03
CA GLY A 25 -1.76 6.82 18.85
C GLY A 25 -0.82 5.71 18.37
N ALA A 26 0.41 5.60 18.89
CA ALA A 26 1.39 4.58 18.45
C ALA A 26 1.03 3.13 18.79
N LEU A 27 0.08 2.92 19.71
CA LEU A 27 -0.41 1.61 20.11
C LEU A 27 -1.78 1.36 19.48
N GLY A 28 -1.76 1.00 18.19
CA GLY A 28 -2.71 0.02 17.65
C GLY A 28 -4.07 0.50 17.15
N GLN A 29 -4.14 1.61 16.40
CA GLN A 29 -5.37 1.93 15.64
C GLN A 29 -5.16 2.07 14.13
N GLY A 30 -4.12 1.47 13.57
CA GLY A 30 -4.08 1.30 12.13
C GLY A 30 -5.07 0.23 11.69
N SER A 31 -6.04 0.60 10.85
CA SER A 31 -6.83 -0.35 10.08
C SER A 31 -6.34 -0.42 8.65
N TYR A 32 -6.39 -1.62 8.08
CA TYR A 32 -6.24 -1.82 6.65
C TYR A 32 -7.45 -2.60 6.14
N TRP A 33 -7.73 -2.50 4.85
CA TRP A 33 -8.81 -3.21 4.21
C TRP A 33 -8.23 -4.32 3.36
N ARG A 34 -8.71 -5.55 3.58
CA ARG A 34 -8.52 -6.64 2.65
C ARG A 34 -9.68 -6.63 1.68
N VAL A 35 -9.38 -6.34 0.42
CA VAL A 35 -10.36 -6.21 -0.64
C VAL A 35 -10.15 -7.36 -1.63
N SER A 36 -11.23 -8.02 -2.06
CA SER A 36 -11.17 -8.96 -3.17
C SER A 36 -12.27 -8.71 -4.19
N GLY A 37 -11.90 -8.72 -5.47
CA GLY A 37 -12.80 -8.45 -6.57
C GLY A 37 -12.07 -7.94 -7.82
N PRO A 38 -12.81 -7.46 -8.82
CA PRO A 38 -12.25 -7.08 -10.11
C PRO A 38 -11.41 -5.82 -9.97
N PHE A 39 -10.13 -5.89 -10.36
CA PHE A 39 -9.22 -4.74 -10.24
C PHE A 39 -9.71 -3.51 -11.02
N ALA A 40 -10.42 -3.72 -12.13
CA ALA A 40 -11.00 -2.65 -12.93
C ALA A 40 -11.93 -1.73 -12.11
N ALA A 41 -12.65 -2.24 -11.11
CA ALA A 41 -13.55 -1.42 -10.30
C ALA A 41 -12.81 -0.41 -9.41
N LEU A 42 -11.55 -0.67 -9.02
CA LEU A 42 -10.71 0.33 -8.31
C LEU A 42 -10.18 1.43 -9.24
N LEU A 43 -10.18 1.20 -10.55
CA LEU A 43 -9.72 2.18 -11.54
C LEU A 43 -10.89 2.95 -12.17
N GLU A 44 -12.11 2.70 -11.72
CA GLU A 44 -13.25 3.49 -12.13
C GLU A 44 -13.12 4.93 -11.67
N HIS A 45 -13.61 5.84 -12.52
CA HIS A 45 -13.44 7.27 -12.32
C HIS A 45 -13.98 7.75 -10.96
N GLY A 46 -15.11 7.21 -10.51
CA GLY A 46 -15.69 7.57 -9.21
C GLY A 46 -14.72 7.26 -8.07
N PHE A 47 -14.20 6.04 -8.05
CA PHE A 47 -13.27 5.60 -7.01
C PHE A 47 -11.94 6.36 -7.05
N VAL A 48 -11.36 6.56 -8.24
CA VAL A 48 -10.10 7.31 -8.41
C VAL A 48 -10.29 8.78 -8.01
N ALA A 49 -11.39 9.41 -8.40
CA ALA A 49 -11.65 10.81 -8.08
C ALA A 49 -11.90 11.03 -6.58
N GLU A 50 -12.52 10.07 -5.90
CA GLU A 50 -12.81 10.18 -4.47
C GLU A 50 -11.61 9.78 -3.61
N HIS A 51 -10.94 8.67 -3.91
CA HIS A 51 -9.95 8.10 -2.99
C HIS A 51 -8.51 8.39 -3.36
N VAL A 52 -8.20 8.53 -4.65
CA VAL A 52 -6.83 8.77 -5.14
C VAL A 52 -6.54 10.27 -5.29
N ARG A 53 -7.56 11.09 -5.63
CA ARG A 53 -7.39 12.54 -5.76
C ARG A 53 -7.58 13.32 -4.46
N LEU A 54 -8.53 12.93 -3.61
CA LEU A 54 -8.86 13.65 -2.37
C LEU A 54 -8.20 13.06 -1.12
N GLY A 55 -7.48 11.93 -1.25
CA GLY A 55 -6.87 11.26 -0.11
C GLY A 55 -5.60 10.52 -0.50
N ARG A 56 -5.02 9.84 0.49
CA ARG A 56 -3.80 9.04 0.33
C ARG A 56 -4.15 7.56 0.30
N LEU A 57 -4.50 7.08 -0.89
CA LEU A 57 -4.76 5.67 -1.12
C LEU A 57 -3.47 4.91 -1.41
N SER A 58 -3.16 3.91 -0.59
CA SER A 58 -2.12 2.92 -0.92
C SER A 58 -2.75 1.55 -1.12
N VAL A 59 -2.41 0.89 -2.21
CA VAL A 59 -2.89 -0.46 -2.53
C VAL A 59 -1.70 -1.35 -2.84
N LEU A 60 -1.75 -2.60 -2.39
CA LEU A 60 -0.77 -3.63 -2.72
C LEU A 60 -1.49 -4.94 -3.01
N ALA A 61 -1.13 -5.63 -4.08
CA ALA A 61 -1.60 -7.00 -4.28
C ALA A 61 -1.05 -7.93 -3.21
N ALA A 62 -1.92 -8.80 -2.67
CA ALA A 62 -1.55 -9.84 -1.73
C ALA A 62 -0.89 -11.06 -2.42
N THR A 63 -0.53 -10.95 -3.70
CA THR A 63 0.15 -12.00 -4.47
C THR A 63 1.66 -11.96 -4.20
N GLU A 64 2.27 -13.14 -4.20
CA GLU A 64 3.73 -13.23 -4.16
C GLU A 64 4.31 -12.60 -5.43
N LEU A 65 5.29 -11.72 -5.23
CA LEU A 65 6.03 -11.11 -6.34
C LEU A 65 6.62 -12.19 -7.25
N ASP A 66 7.00 -13.35 -6.69
CA ASP A 66 7.75 -14.38 -7.40
C ASP A 66 6.92 -15.20 -8.41
N ASN A 67 5.59 -15.32 -8.24
CA ASN A 67 4.79 -16.35 -8.93
C ASN A 67 3.68 -15.89 -9.89
N GLY A 68 3.43 -14.60 -10.08
CA GLY A 68 2.31 -14.21 -10.96
C GLY A 68 2.14 -12.73 -11.27
N GLY A 69 3.17 -11.93 -11.01
CA GLY A 69 3.08 -10.48 -11.06
C GLY A 69 2.49 -9.89 -9.78
N SER A 70 2.84 -8.63 -9.54
CA SER A 70 2.41 -7.85 -8.38
C SER A 70 2.04 -6.45 -8.84
N LEU A 71 1.10 -5.82 -8.15
CA LEU A 71 0.73 -4.44 -8.42
C LEU A 71 0.68 -3.64 -7.13
N ALA A 72 0.88 -2.34 -7.28
CA ALA A 72 0.71 -1.39 -6.20
C ALA A 72 0.13 -0.08 -6.74
N ILE A 73 -0.66 0.61 -5.92
CA ILE A 73 -1.04 2.01 -6.13
C ILE A 73 -0.36 2.82 -5.04
N THR A 74 0.40 3.83 -5.42
CA THR A 74 1.06 4.73 -4.48
C THR A 74 0.09 5.78 -3.94
N PRO A 75 0.34 6.35 -2.76
CA PRO A 75 -0.45 7.48 -2.24
C PRO A 75 -0.41 8.74 -3.12
N ARG A 76 0.46 8.78 -4.13
CA ARG A 76 0.54 9.86 -5.12
C ARG A 76 -0.35 9.60 -6.35
N GLY A 77 -1.00 8.44 -6.42
CA GLY A 77 -1.83 8.03 -7.54
C GLY A 77 -1.04 7.42 -8.70
N ASP A 78 0.12 6.82 -8.44
CA ASP A 78 0.84 6.05 -9.44
C ASP A 78 0.49 4.57 -9.32
N LEU A 79 0.01 3.97 -10.40
CA LEU A 79 -0.16 2.53 -10.51
C LEU A 79 1.12 1.90 -11.06
N LEU A 80 1.66 0.97 -10.29
CA LEU A 80 2.84 0.18 -10.60
C LEU A 80 2.41 -1.27 -10.79
N ILE A 81 2.78 -1.87 -11.91
CA ILE A 81 2.56 -3.30 -12.16
C ILE A 81 3.89 -3.93 -12.54
N VAL A 82 4.30 -4.94 -11.78
CA VAL A 82 5.44 -5.80 -12.09
C VAL A 82 4.89 -7.12 -12.61
N CYS A 83 5.28 -7.51 -13.81
CA CYS A 83 4.78 -8.70 -14.46
C CYS A 83 5.88 -9.40 -15.27
N ASP A 84 5.63 -10.65 -15.62
CA ASP A 84 6.46 -11.37 -16.58
C ASP A 84 6.24 -10.85 -18.01
N GLN A 85 7.03 -11.37 -18.94
CA GLN A 85 6.96 -10.98 -20.35
C GLN A 85 5.64 -11.36 -21.03
N PHE A 86 4.99 -12.46 -20.62
CA PHE A 86 3.74 -12.94 -21.20
C PHE A 86 2.59 -12.00 -20.82
N LEU A 87 2.41 -11.76 -19.52
CA LEU A 87 1.41 -10.85 -18.99
C LEU A 87 1.64 -9.42 -19.49
N TYR A 88 2.89 -8.95 -19.55
CA TYR A 88 3.22 -7.63 -20.12
C TYR A 88 2.69 -7.47 -21.55
N GLN A 89 2.93 -8.47 -22.42
CA GLN A 89 2.46 -8.45 -23.80
C GLN A 89 0.93 -8.51 -23.89
N SER A 90 0.27 -9.28 -23.02
CA SER A 90 -1.19 -9.39 -22.96
C SER A 90 -1.86 -8.09 -22.48
N LEU A 91 -1.30 -7.43 -21.46
CA LEU A 91 -1.79 -6.14 -20.97
C LEU A 91 -1.61 -5.05 -22.03
N GLY A 92 -0.53 -5.16 -22.82
CA GLY A 92 -0.21 -4.23 -23.88
C GLY A 92 -0.08 -2.81 -23.34
N LEU A 93 0.45 -2.60 -22.14
CA LEU A 93 0.73 -1.25 -21.61
C LEU A 93 2.19 -0.87 -21.86
N LEU A 94 2.50 0.43 -21.83
CA LEU A 94 3.88 0.89 -21.91
C LEU A 94 4.57 0.61 -20.58
N GLY A 95 5.72 -0.04 -20.63
CA GLY A 95 6.57 -0.30 -19.48
C GLY A 95 8.04 -0.35 -19.84
N PHE A 96 8.86 -0.60 -18.83
CA PHE A 96 10.31 -0.68 -18.92
C PHE A 96 10.81 -1.99 -18.30
N PRO A 97 11.99 -2.50 -18.69
CA PRO A 97 12.56 -3.67 -18.04
C PRO A 97 12.86 -3.38 -16.56
N SER A 98 12.60 -4.34 -15.69
CA SER A 98 12.99 -4.23 -14.28
C SER A 98 14.52 -4.21 -14.17
N ARG A 99 15.04 -3.37 -13.27
CA ARG A 99 16.49 -3.25 -13.03
C ARG A 99 17.06 -4.44 -12.24
N SER A 100 16.24 -5.09 -11.43
CA SER A 100 16.66 -6.21 -10.58
C SER A 100 16.57 -7.55 -11.30
N ASP A 101 15.70 -7.66 -12.29
CA ASP A 101 15.44 -8.90 -13.02
C ASP A 101 15.01 -8.57 -14.46
N SER A 102 15.88 -8.83 -15.43
CA SER A 102 15.63 -8.54 -16.83
C SER A 102 14.50 -9.38 -17.45
N SER A 103 14.08 -10.46 -16.79
CA SER A 103 12.93 -11.27 -17.22
C SER A 103 11.58 -10.60 -16.92
N ARG A 104 11.59 -9.55 -16.10
CA ARG A 104 10.40 -8.85 -15.63
C ARG A 104 10.26 -7.46 -16.25
N ARG A 105 9.01 -7.05 -16.38
CA ARG A 105 8.62 -5.73 -16.88
C ARG A 105 7.89 -4.96 -15.79
N CYS A 106 8.20 -3.67 -15.72
CA CYS A 106 7.55 -2.71 -14.85
C CYS A 106 6.72 -1.76 -15.71
N ILE A 107 5.41 -1.72 -15.44
CA ILE A 107 4.49 -0.76 -16.03
C ILE A 107 4.24 0.32 -15.00
N HIS A 108 4.32 1.58 -15.42
CA HIS A 108 4.04 2.75 -14.60
C HIS A 108 2.94 3.57 -15.25
N VAL A 109 1.87 3.81 -14.51
CA VAL A 109 0.68 4.51 -14.98
C VAL A 109 0.32 5.60 -13.97
N PRO A 110 0.53 6.89 -14.29
CA PRO A 110 0.10 7.98 -13.43
C PRO A 110 -1.43 8.16 -13.56
N LEU A 111 -2.19 7.67 -12.57
CA LEU A 111 -3.66 7.69 -12.60
C LEU A 111 -4.23 9.12 -12.54
N LEU A 112 -3.44 10.07 -12.02
CA LEU A 112 -3.83 11.47 -11.90
C LEU A 112 -3.55 12.30 -13.15
N ASP A 113 -2.81 11.76 -14.13
CA ASP A 113 -2.51 12.47 -15.36
C ASP A 113 -3.80 12.65 -16.20
N PRO A 114 -4.06 13.85 -16.77
CA PRO A 114 -5.25 14.13 -17.57
C PRO A 114 -5.41 13.20 -18.78
N SER A 115 -4.33 12.57 -19.26
CA SER A 115 -4.34 11.57 -20.33
C SER A 115 -5.11 10.31 -19.93
N PHE A 116 -5.25 10.04 -18.63
CA PHE A 116 -6.03 8.92 -18.08
C PHE A 116 -7.43 9.32 -17.61
N ALA A 117 -7.89 10.53 -17.96
CA ALA A 117 -9.28 10.93 -17.73
C ALA A 117 -10.27 10.03 -18.50
N PRO A 118 -11.53 9.91 -18.04
CA PRO A 118 -12.56 9.13 -18.72
C PRO A 118 -12.74 9.56 -20.18
N GLY A 119 -12.94 8.59 -21.07
CA GLY A 119 -13.08 8.83 -22.51
C GLY A 119 -11.76 9.00 -23.26
N GLN A 120 -10.62 9.12 -22.56
CA GLN A 120 -9.32 9.12 -23.22
C GLN A 120 -8.91 7.71 -23.65
N ARG A 121 -8.13 7.63 -24.74
CA ARG A 121 -7.62 6.36 -25.27
C ARG A 121 -6.74 5.61 -24.26
N ALA A 122 -5.94 6.35 -23.48
CA ALA A 122 -5.07 5.73 -22.47
C ALA A 122 -5.88 5.13 -21.32
N ASN A 123 -6.93 5.82 -20.86
CA ASN A 123 -7.88 5.29 -19.87
C ASN A 123 -8.57 4.02 -20.39
N ALA A 124 -9.09 4.03 -21.62
CA ALA A 124 -9.74 2.86 -22.21
C ALA A 124 -8.80 1.64 -22.30
N ARG A 125 -7.52 1.87 -22.63
CA ARG A 125 -6.50 0.82 -22.68
C ARG A 125 -6.16 0.28 -21.29
N LEU A 126 -6.04 1.17 -20.29
CA LEU A 126 -5.84 0.80 -18.89
C LEU A 126 -7.01 -0.05 -18.36
N MET A 127 -8.24 0.38 -18.59
CA MET A 127 -9.43 -0.37 -18.16
C MET A 127 -9.52 -1.74 -18.81
N ARG A 128 -9.12 -1.87 -20.09
CA ARG A 128 -9.03 -3.17 -20.75
C ARG A 128 -7.97 -4.07 -20.11
N ALA A 129 -6.79 -3.52 -19.81
CA ALA A 129 -5.73 -4.25 -19.14
C ALA A 129 -6.16 -4.70 -17.72
N ALA A 130 -6.84 -3.82 -16.97
CA ALA A 130 -7.36 -4.13 -15.64
C ALA A 130 -8.40 -5.26 -15.64
N ARG A 131 -9.25 -5.34 -16.68
CA ARG A 131 -10.19 -6.46 -16.86
C ARG A 131 -9.49 -7.79 -17.15
N LEU A 132 -8.32 -7.77 -17.80
CA LEU A 132 -7.52 -8.97 -18.05
C LEU A 132 -6.85 -9.51 -16.79
N LEU A 133 -6.51 -8.62 -15.84
CA LEU A 133 -6.00 -9.02 -14.53
C LEU A 133 -7.06 -9.72 -13.68
N GLY A 134 -8.34 -9.45 -13.95
CA GLY A 134 -9.46 -10.11 -13.31
C GLY A 134 -9.57 -9.80 -11.82
N ASP A 135 -9.96 -10.83 -11.06
CA ASP A 135 -10.18 -10.73 -9.61
C ASP A 135 -8.85 -10.86 -8.86
N LEU A 136 -8.55 -9.86 -8.04
CA LEU A 136 -7.35 -9.81 -7.23
C LEU A 136 -7.69 -9.67 -5.76
N VAL A 137 -6.81 -10.18 -4.90
CA VAL A 137 -6.84 -9.90 -3.46
C VAL A 137 -5.84 -8.79 -3.19
N LEU A 138 -6.32 -7.71 -2.60
CA LEU A 138 -5.59 -6.47 -2.41
C LEU A 138 -5.60 -6.10 -0.92
N LEU A 139 -4.49 -5.52 -0.47
CA LEU A 139 -4.37 -4.86 0.82
C LEU A 139 -4.38 -3.36 0.56
N LEU A 140 -5.28 -2.66 1.23
CA LEU A 140 -5.52 -1.24 1.01
C LEU A 140 -5.44 -0.49 2.33
N THR A 141 -4.80 0.68 2.29
CA THR A 141 -4.83 1.67 3.36
C THR A 141 -5.27 2.99 2.76
N TRP A 142 -6.19 3.66 3.43
CA TRP A 142 -6.68 4.97 3.01
C TRP A 142 -6.64 5.92 4.18
N GLU A 143 -6.04 7.08 3.94
CA GLU A 143 -6.04 8.21 4.86
C GLU A 143 -6.77 9.35 4.16
N ALA A 144 -7.89 9.77 4.75
CA ALA A 144 -8.63 10.95 4.33
C ALA A 144 -8.08 12.19 5.04
N ASP A 145 -8.18 13.36 4.39
CA ASP A 145 -7.86 14.64 5.03
C ASP A 145 -8.93 15.03 6.07
N ASP A 146 -10.16 14.53 5.93
CA ASP A 146 -11.21 14.61 6.95
C ASP A 146 -11.16 13.38 7.86
N GLU A 147 -10.89 13.61 9.15
CA GLU A 147 -10.82 12.55 10.15
C GLU A 147 -12.13 11.75 10.15
N ASN A 148 -12.03 10.45 9.82
CA ASN A 148 -13.00 9.40 10.13
C ASN A 148 -14.05 9.01 9.06
N ALA A 149 -13.87 9.37 7.79
CA ALA A 149 -14.61 8.68 6.72
C ALA A 149 -14.01 7.28 6.46
N ASP A 150 -14.85 6.25 6.35
CA ASP A 150 -14.43 4.96 5.80
C ASP A 150 -14.42 5.04 4.26
N PRO A 151 -13.48 4.40 3.56
CA PRO A 151 -13.43 4.42 2.11
C PRO A 151 -14.67 3.74 1.53
N ASN A 152 -15.27 4.37 0.52
CA ASN A 152 -16.44 3.85 -0.18
C ASN A 152 -15.99 2.91 -1.31
N PHE A 153 -16.18 1.62 -1.11
CA PHE A 153 -15.79 0.61 -2.10
C PHE A 153 -16.91 0.29 -3.09
N PRO A 154 -16.57 -0.05 -4.34
CA PRO A 154 -17.54 -0.56 -5.31
C PRO A 154 -18.27 -1.80 -4.77
N ALA A 155 -19.58 -1.90 -5.03
CA ALA A 155 -20.44 -2.99 -4.53
C ALA A 155 -20.01 -4.39 -5.01
N GLU A 156 -19.24 -4.47 -6.09
CA GLU A 156 -18.69 -5.71 -6.65
C GLU A 156 -17.55 -6.29 -5.80
N MET A 157 -17.03 -5.52 -4.83
CA MET A 157 -15.88 -5.91 -4.03
C MET A 157 -16.28 -6.48 -2.68
N LYS A 158 -15.60 -7.57 -2.29
CA LYS A 158 -15.66 -8.11 -0.94
C LYS A 158 -14.60 -7.41 -0.10
N VAL A 159 -15.06 -6.67 0.90
CA VAL A 159 -14.20 -5.85 1.75
C VAL A 159 -14.24 -6.37 3.18
N VAL A 160 -13.07 -6.55 3.77
CA VAL A 160 -12.92 -6.89 5.18
C VAL A 160 -11.99 -5.86 5.82
N LYS A 161 -12.51 -5.07 6.75
CA LYS A 161 -11.69 -4.17 7.59
C LYS A 161 -10.91 -5.04 8.58
N CYS A 162 -9.60 -4.89 8.59
CA CYS A 162 -8.68 -5.60 9.46
C CYS A 162 -7.97 -4.60 10.36
N HIS A 163 -7.73 -5.00 11.61
CA HIS A 163 -6.97 -4.20 12.56
C HIS A 163 -5.54 -4.72 12.65
N LEU A 164 -4.58 -3.81 12.77
CA LEU A 164 -3.19 -4.19 13.01
C LEU A 164 -3.05 -4.82 14.40
N ASN A 165 -2.55 -6.04 14.42
CA ASN A 165 -2.21 -6.71 15.68
C ASN A 165 -0.99 -6.04 16.30
N THR A 166 -1.19 -5.37 17.42
CA THR A 166 -0.10 -4.78 18.19
C THR A 166 0.31 -5.76 19.27
N THR A 167 1.57 -6.20 19.25
CA THR A 167 2.12 -7.04 20.32
C THR A 167 3.21 -6.26 21.04
N GLN A 168 3.02 -6.07 22.35
CA GLN A 168 4.02 -5.47 23.21
C GLN A 168 4.71 -6.57 24.00
N ARG A 169 6.02 -6.69 23.86
CA ARG A 169 6.84 -7.63 24.63
C ARG A 169 7.89 -6.86 25.42
N THR A 170 7.97 -7.17 26.70
CA THR A 170 9.02 -6.66 27.58
C THR A 170 10.07 -7.74 27.74
N TYR A 171 11.32 -7.38 27.54
CA TYR A 171 12.46 -8.26 27.68
C TYR A 171 13.36 -7.72 28.79
N GLN A 172 13.84 -8.62 29.66
CA GLN A 172 14.78 -8.31 30.73
C GLN A 172 16.16 -8.86 30.38
N ASP A 173 17.21 -8.31 30.99
CA ASP A 173 18.60 -8.80 30.87
C ASP A 173 19.12 -8.88 29.42
N ILE A 174 18.71 -7.93 28.57
CA ILE A 174 19.20 -7.85 27.20
C ILE A 174 20.58 -7.18 27.17
N TYR A 175 21.54 -7.81 26.51
CA TYR A 175 22.78 -7.16 26.13
C TYR A 175 22.52 -6.10 25.04
N ILE A 176 22.75 -4.83 25.36
CA ILE A 176 22.63 -3.72 24.41
C ILE A 176 24.04 -3.38 23.89
N PRO A 177 24.32 -3.54 22.58
CA PRO A 177 25.61 -3.14 22.02
C PRO A 177 25.78 -1.63 22.15
N ARG A 178 26.96 -1.19 22.62
CA ARG A 178 27.29 0.24 22.71
C ARG A 178 27.59 0.76 21.32
N VAL A 179 26.80 1.74 20.87
CA VAL A 179 27.06 2.47 19.64
C VAL A 179 27.81 3.76 20.02
N ASN A 180 29.09 3.84 19.67
CA ASN A 180 29.83 5.09 19.76
C ASN A 180 29.36 5.97 18.60
N SER A 181 28.49 6.94 18.87
CA SER A 181 28.24 8.01 17.93
C SER A 181 29.50 8.88 17.83
N PHE A 182 30.35 8.59 16.85
CA PHE A 182 31.37 9.53 16.40
C PHE A 182 30.64 10.77 15.87
N MET A 183 30.68 11.86 16.62
CA MET A 183 30.41 13.20 16.09
C MET A 183 31.69 13.68 15.38
N PRO A 184 31.61 14.13 14.11
CA PRO A 184 32.67 14.94 13.50
C PRO A 184 32.76 16.33 14.14
#